data_AF-A0A150ASP0-F1
#
_entry.id   AF-A0A150ASP0-F1
#
_cell.length_a   1.000
_cell.length_b   1.000
_cell.length_c   1.000
_cell.angle_alpha   90.00
_cell.angle_beta   90.00
_cell.angle_gamma   90.00
#
_symmetry.space_group_name_H-M   'P 1'
#
loop_
_entity.id
_entity.type
_entity.pdbx_description
1 polymer ?
#
loop_
_entity_poly.entity_id
_entity_poly.type
_entity_poly.pdbx_seq_one_letter_code
_entity_poly.pdbx_strand_id
1 'polypeptide(L)'
;MFLKSYSGLSDEKLIDRLNTDWAYHMFCFRFLKDDETIRDITLPSTTRSYISSIIDIDELQFTLLKHWKGTVDFSNLLLMDSTCYESDVRYPTDVKLLWESCYYIFEKLPFRFCEELKIKRPRSKYVEQKRKYLTYSKRRRKGYKLTRKRNSSLLNLLSKGLC
;
A
#
# COMPACT_ATOMS: atom_id res chain seq x y z
N MET A 1 -19.61 -2.94 3.64
CA MET A 1 -18.42 -3.76 3.27
C MET A 1 -18.83 -5.05 2.58
N PHE A 2 -19.69 -5.88 3.19
CA PHE A 2 -20.13 -7.14 2.59
C PHE A 2 -20.88 -6.97 1.25
N LEU A 3 -21.91 -6.12 1.18
CA LEU A 3 -22.62 -5.86 -0.09
C LEU A 3 -21.70 -5.33 -1.20
N LYS A 4 -20.76 -4.44 -0.86
CA LYS A 4 -19.80 -3.90 -1.82
C LYS A 4 -18.87 -4.99 -2.36
N SER A 5 -18.34 -5.85 -1.47
CA SER A 5 -17.50 -6.98 -1.87
C SER A 5 -18.25 -8.02 -2.69
N TYR A 6 -19.51 -8.30 -2.33
CA TYR A 6 -20.36 -9.28 -3.00
C TYR A 6 -20.79 -8.81 -4.40
N SER A 7 -21.16 -7.55 -4.54
CA SER A 7 -21.69 -6.99 -5.79
C SER A 7 -20.63 -6.40 -6.73
N GLY A 8 -19.44 -6.08 -6.22
CA GLY A 8 -18.38 -5.45 -7.01
C GLY A 8 -18.70 -4.03 -7.50
N LEU A 9 -19.70 -3.37 -6.91
CA LEU A 9 -20.19 -2.05 -7.33
C LEU A 9 -19.34 -0.90 -6.76
N SER A 10 -19.36 0.24 -7.46
CA SER A 10 -18.87 1.52 -6.92
C SER A 10 -19.78 2.01 -5.78
N ASP A 11 -19.27 2.91 -4.93
CA ASP A 11 -20.07 3.43 -3.80
C ASP A 11 -21.34 4.15 -4.29
N GLU A 12 -21.27 4.87 -5.41
CA GLU A 12 -22.42 5.51 -6.05
C GLU A 12 -23.47 4.50 -6.52
N LYS A 13 -23.05 3.48 -7.30
CA LYS A 13 -23.97 2.43 -7.76
C LYS A 13 -24.54 1.60 -6.62
N LEU A 14 -23.82 1.49 -5.50
CA LEU A 14 -24.31 0.81 -4.31
C LEU A 14 -25.49 1.57 -3.69
N ILE A 15 -25.44 2.90 -3.69
CA ILE A 15 -26.54 3.75 -3.21
C ILE A 15 -27.72 3.71 -4.18
N ASP A 16 -27.47 3.71 -5.49
CA ASP A 16 -28.54 3.53 -6.48
C ASP A 16 -29.29 2.20 -6.30
N ARG A 17 -28.54 1.11 -6.06
CA ARG A 17 -29.13 -0.19 -5.74
C ARG A 17 -29.83 -0.19 -4.40
N LEU A 18 -29.26 0.46 -3.39
CA LEU A 18 -29.91 0.59 -2.09
C LEU A 18 -31.22 1.37 -2.17
N ASN A 19 -31.40 2.30 -3.11
CA ASN A 19 -32.67 3.02 -3.30
C ASN A 19 -33.71 2.23 -4.10
N THR A 20 -33.32 1.18 -4.82
CA THR A 20 -34.19 0.49 -5.80
C THR A 20 -34.46 -0.97 -5.47
N ASP A 21 -33.57 -1.64 -4.72
CA ASP A 21 -33.59 -3.08 -4.50
C ASP A 21 -34.01 -3.44 -3.07
N TRP A 22 -35.11 -4.18 -2.97
CA TRP A 22 -35.62 -4.69 -1.71
C TRP A 22 -34.64 -5.65 -1.01
N ALA A 23 -33.85 -6.42 -1.75
CA ALA A 23 -32.86 -7.32 -1.15
C ALA A 23 -31.78 -6.54 -0.38
N TYR A 24 -31.41 -5.36 -0.89
CA TYR A 24 -30.45 -4.46 -0.24
C TYR A 24 -31.08 -3.80 1.00
N HIS A 25 -32.36 -3.44 0.94
CA HIS A 25 -33.11 -2.97 2.11
C HIS A 25 -33.12 -4.01 3.23
N MET A 26 -33.45 -5.26 2.90
CA MET A 26 -33.49 -6.37 3.85
C MET A 26 -32.12 -6.60 4.48
N PHE A 27 -31.06 -6.63 3.67
CA PHE A 27 -29.69 -6.85 4.17
C PHE A 27 -29.24 -5.73 5.11
N CYS A 28 -29.52 -4.48 4.75
CA CYS A 28 -29.15 -3.31 5.57
C CYS A 28 -30.13 -3.05 6.71
N PHE A 29 -31.20 -3.85 6.85
CA PHE A 29 -32.31 -3.62 7.77
C PHE A 29 -32.88 -2.19 7.68
N ARG A 30 -32.88 -1.62 6.47
CA ARG A 30 -33.38 -0.26 6.20
C ARG A 30 -34.34 -0.30 5.03
N PHE A 31 -35.63 -0.21 5.35
CA PHE A 31 -36.69 -0.07 4.36
C PHE A 31 -36.90 1.40 4.07
N LEU A 32 -36.61 1.81 2.84
CA LEU A 32 -36.98 3.14 2.36
C LEU A 32 -38.47 3.14 1.99
N LYS A 33 -39.15 4.22 2.32
CA LYS A 33 -40.50 4.51 1.81
C LYS A 33 -40.39 5.02 0.38
N ASP A 34 -41.49 4.99 -0.36
CA ASP A 34 -41.52 5.44 -1.77
C ASP A 34 -41.04 6.89 -1.95
N ASP A 35 -41.21 7.74 -0.94
CA ASP A 35 -40.79 9.15 -0.94
C ASP A 35 -39.37 9.38 -0.37
N GLU A 36 -38.73 8.34 0.19
CA GLU A 36 -37.42 8.43 0.84
C GLU A 36 -36.30 7.97 -0.10
N THR A 37 -35.41 8.90 -0.48
CA THR A 37 -34.23 8.58 -1.30
C THR A 37 -32.95 8.94 -0.56
N ILE A 38 -32.00 8.00 -0.50
CA ILE A 38 -30.65 8.27 0.02
C ILE A 38 -29.84 8.91 -1.10
N ARG A 39 -29.42 10.17 -0.91
CA ARG A 39 -28.58 10.92 -1.87
C ARG A 39 -27.10 10.96 -1.48
N ASP A 40 -26.78 10.53 -0.27
CA ASP A 40 -25.40 10.55 0.23
C ASP A 40 -24.59 9.40 -0.37
N ILE A 41 -23.82 9.72 -1.42
CA ILE A 41 -22.90 8.81 -2.09
C ILE A 41 -21.75 8.40 -1.15
N THR A 42 -21.42 9.22 -0.15
CA THR A 42 -20.31 8.94 0.76
C THR A 42 -20.69 7.98 1.88
N LEU A 43 -21.98 7.67 2.05
CA LEU A 43 -22.52 6.79 3.09
C LEU A 43 -21.76 5.46 3.25
N PRO A 44 -21.42 4.70 2.17
CA PRO A 44 -20.70 3.44 2.32
C PRO A 44 -19.26 3.65 2.84
N SER A 45 -18.66 4.79 2.52
CA SER A 45 -17.30 5.14 2.94
C SER A 45 -17.25 5.66 4.38
N THR A 46 -18.18 6.52 4.77
CA THR A 46 -18.30 7.05 6.12
C THR A 46 -18.65 5.95 7.12
N THR A 47 -19.58 5.07 6.75
CA THR A 47 -19.93 3.88 7.56
C THR A 47 -18.71 2.97 7.76
N ARG A 48 -17.90 2.77 6.73
CA ARG A 48 -16.68 1.96 6.83
C ARG A 48 -15.67 2.57 7.81
N SER A 49 -15.42 3.88 7.68
CA SER A 49 -14.51 4.59 8.59
C SER A 49 -15.02 4.59 10.02
N TYR A 50 -16.33 4.77 10.21
CA TYR A 50 -16.97 4.71 11.52
C TYR A 50 -16.81 3.32 12.16
N ILE A 51 -17.14 2.25 11.43
CA ILE A 51 -16.97 0.87 11.89
C ILE A 51 -15.51 0.59 12.23
N SER A 52 -14.58 1.01 11.37
CA SER A 52 -13.14 0.82 11.59
C SER A 52 -12.62 1.54 12.83
N SER A 53 -13.31 2.58 13.32
CA SER A 53 -12.90 3.30 14.53
C SER A 53 -13.37 2.63 15.83
N ILE A 54 -14.34 1.72 15.74
CA ILE A 54 -14.99 1.08 16.90
C ILE A 54 -14.59 -0.39 17.00
N ILE A 55 -14.47 -1.08 15.87
CA ILE A 55 -14.26 -2.52 15.82
C ILE A 55 -12.78 -2.85 15.81
N ASP A 56 -12.40 -3.78 16.69
CA ASP A 56 -11.14 -4.52 16.57
C ASP A 56 -11.27 -5.57 15.45
N ILE A 57 -10.52 -5.35 14.36
CA ILE A 57 -10.56 -6.20 13.18
C ILE A 57 -10.04 -7.61 13.50
N ASP A 58 -9.05 -7.73 14.39
CA ASP A 58 -8.42 -9.00 14.73
C ASP A 58 -9.41 -9.88 15.52
N GLU A 59 -10.11 -9.29 16.49
CA GLU A 59 -11.14 -9.98 17.28
C GLU A 59 -12.35 -10.38 16.41
N LEU A 60 -12.79 -9.49 15.52
CA LEU A 60 -13.86 -9.77 14.57
C LEU A 60 -13.48 -10.94 13.64
N GLN A 61 -12.26 -10.92 13.09
CA GLN A 61 -11.78 -11.97 12.21
C GLN A 61 -11.74 -13.32 12.91
N PHE A 62 -11.24 -13.37 14.15
CA PHE A 62 -11.23 -14.59 14.95
C PHE A 62 -12.64 -15.13 15.21
N THR A 63 -13.58 -14.25 15.56
CA THR A 63 -14.98 -14.61 15.81
C THR A 63 -15.63 -15.19 14.55
N LEU A 64 -15.46 -14.54 13.40
CA LEU A 64 -15.97 -15.02 12.12
C LEU A 64 -15.39 -16.40 11.76
N LEU A 65 -14.07 -16.57 11.89
CA LEU A 65 -13.42 -17.86 11.61
C LEU A 65 -13.91 -18.99 12.52
N LYS A 66 -14.16 -18.71 13.81
CA LYS A 66 -14.70 -19.70 14.75
C LYS A 66 -16.09 -20.18 14.33
N HIS A 67 -16.97 -19.26 13.91
CA HIS A 67 -18.32 -19.59 13.47
C HIS A 67 -18.39 -20.24 12.09
N TRP A 68 -17.44 -19.92 11.22
CA TRP A 68 -17.36 -20.46 9.86
C TRP A 68 -16.40 -21.67 9.75
N LYS A 69 -16.01 -22.22 10.90
CA LYS A 69 -15.12 -23.39 10.96
C LYS A 69 -15.83 -24.61 10.35
N GLY A 70 -15.28 -25.12 9.24
CA GLY A 70 -15.80 -26.29 8.53
C GLY A 70 -16.54 -25.98 7.22
N THR A 71 -16.88 -24.71 6.95
CA THR A 71 -17.42 -24.27 5.64
C THR A 71 -16.37 -23.55 4.79
N VAL A 72 -15.26 -23.13 5.39
CA VAL A 72 -14.15 -22.47 4.70
C VAL A 72 -13.11 -23.51 4.26
N ASP A 73 -12.97 -23.72 2.95
CA ASP A 73 -12.05 -24.72 2.37
C ASP A 73 -10.58 -24.45 2.72
N PHE A 74 -10.19 -23.18 2.85
CA PHE A 74 -8.81 -22.76 3.07
C PHE A 74 -8.63 -21.96 4.35
N SER A 75 -8.94 -22.55 5.51
CA SER A 75 -8.78 -21.91 6.83
C SER A 75 -7.34 -21.47 7.15
N ASN A 76 -6.36 -22.04 6.46
CA ASN A 76 -4.94 -21.75 6.66
C ASN A 76 -4.41 -20.65 5.73
N LEU A 77 -5.21 -20.21 4.75
CA LEU A 77 -4.82 -19.18 3.79
C LEU A 77 -5.45 -17.85 4.16
N LEU A 78 -4.62 -16.81 4.30
CA LEU A 78 -5.07 -15.42 4.38
C LEU A 78 -5.10 -14.86 2.95
N LEU A 79 -6.29 -14.70 2.39
CA LEU A 79 -6.50 -14.00 1.13
C LEU A 79 -6.80 -12.53 1.42
N MET A 80 -5.83 -11.67 1.15
CA MET A 80 -5.98 -10.21 1.23
C MET A 80 -5.63 -9.60 -0.12
N ASP A 81 -6.22 -8.44 -0.44
CA ASP A 81 -5.84 -7.72 -1.66
C ASP A 81 -4.32 -7.43 -1.64
N SER A 82 -3.66 -7.71 -2.77
CA SER A 82 -2.26 -7.37 -3.04
C SER A 82 -1.90 -5.92 -2.69
N THR A 83 -2.85 -4.99 -2.78
CA THR A 83 -2.65 -3.58 -2.44
C THR A 83 -2.61 -3.30 -0.94
N CYS A 84 -3.15 -4.21 -0.12
CA CYS A 84 -3.16 -4.10 1.34
C CYS A 84 -1.94 -4.77 2.00
N TYR A 85 -1.22 -5.62 1.28
CA TYR A 85 0.07 -6.12 1.75
C TYR A 85 1.09 -4.98 1.72
N GLU A 86 1.85 -4.82 2.81
CA GLU A 86 3.16 -4.18 2.77
C GLU A 86 4.12 -5.03 1.94
N SER A 87 3.85 -5.13 0.64
CA SER A 87 4.74 -5.76 -0.29
C SER A 87 5.85 -4.75 -0.59
N ASP A 88 7.09 -5.09 -0.26
CA ASP A 88 8.29 -4.36 -0.71
C ASP A 88 8.49 -4.46 -2.25
N VAL A 89 7.48 -4.94 -2.97
CA VAL A 89 7.46 -5.10 -4.42
C VAL A 89 7.10 -3.74 -5.04
N ARG A 90 8.14 -2.97 -5.38
CA ARG A 90 7.97 -1.72 -6.13
C ARG A 90 8.20 -1.97 -7.62
N TYR A 91 7.45 -1.26 -8.46
CA TYR A 91 7.71 -1.26 -9.90
C TYR A 91 9.19 -0.88 -10.18
N PRO A 92 9.96 -1.76 -10.84
CA PRO A 92 11.40 -1.57 -11.03
C PRO A 92 11.63 -0.48 -12.08
N THR A 93 12.28 0.60 -11.66
CA THR A 93 12.82 1.59 -12.58
C THR A 93 14.32 1.68 -12.39
N ASP A 94 15.07 2.00 -13.46
CA ASP A 94 16.53 2.10 -13.41
C ASP A 94 17.02 2.91 -12.21
N VAL A 95 16.41 4.08 -11.95
CA VAL A 95 16.80 4.95 -10.84
C VAL A 95 16.62 4.26 -9.49
N LYS A 96 15.54 3.49 -9.31
CA LYS A 96 15.26 2.79 -8.04
C LYS A 96 16.23 1.62 -7.86
N LEU A 97 16.42 0.81 -8.89
CA LEU A 97 17.35 -0.32 -8.88
C LEU A 97 18.78 0.16 -8.59
N LEU A 98 19.26 1.17 -9.32
CA LEU A 98 20.57 1.77 -9.10
C LEU A 98 20.72 2.37 -7.69
N TRP A 99 19.66 2.97 -7.17
CA TRP A 99 19.65 3.51 -5.81
C TRP A 99 19.74 2.40 -4.76
N GLU A 100 19.00 1.32 -4.93
CA GLU A 100 19.04 0.15 -4.04
C GLU A 100 20.42 -0.50 -4.05
N SER A 101 21.05 -0.65 -5.22
CA SER A 101 22.45 -1.10 -5.32
C SER A 101 23.41 -0.17 -4.59
N CYS A 102 23.28 1.15 -4.77
CA CYS A 102 24.10 2.13 -4.05
C CYS A 102 23.87 2.07 -2.52
N TYR A 103 22.62 1.95 -2.10
CA TYR A 103 22.25 1.83 -0.69
C TYR A 103 22.89 0.57 -0.07
N TYR A 104 22.87 -0.54 -0.79
CA TYR A 104 23.49 -1.77 -0.34
C TYR A 104 25.01 -1.63 -0.17
N ILE A 105 25.68 -1.06 -1.18
CA ILE A 105 27.15 -0.94 -1.20
C ILE A 105 27.68 0.12 -0.23
N PHE A 106 27.02 1.26 -0.08
CA PHE A 106 27.54 2.36 0.72
C PHE A 106 26.96 2.46 2.13
N GLU A 107 25.77 1.90 2.38
CA GLU A 107 25.13 1.93 3.69
C GLU A 107 25.13 0.54 4.34
N LYS A 108 24.59 -0.50 3.68
CA LYS A 108 24.41 -1.81 4.32
C LYS A 108 25.72 -2.56 4.56
N LEU A 109 26.55 -2.73 3.53
CA LEU A 109 27.81 -3.46 3.64
C LEU A 109 28.82 -2.76 4.58
N PRO A 110 29.14 -1.46 4.40
CA PRO A 110 30.19 -0.83 5.19
C PRO A 110 29.76 -0.61 6.63
N PHE A 111 28.45 -0.45 6.91
CA PHE A 111 27.96 -0.37 8.28
C PHE A 111 28.37 -1.62 9.07
N ARG A 112 28.10 -2.81 8.53
CA ARG A 112 28.41 -4.09 9.19
C ARG A 112 29.92 -4.28 9.35
N PHE A 113 30.68 -4.13 8.26
CA PHE A 113 32.13 -4.37 8.33
C PHE A 113 32.88 -3.34 9.18
N CYS A 114 32.53 -2.06 9.11
CA CYS A 114 33.19 -1.04 9.93
C CYS A 114 32.85 -1.18 11.42
N GLU A 115 31.64 -1.65 11.75
CA GLU A 115 31.25 -1.94 13.13
C GLU A 115 32.01 -3.14 13.70
N GLU A 116 32.08 -4.25 12.94
CA GLU A 116 32.84 -5.45 13.32
C GLU A 116 34.33 -5.17 13.47
N LEU A 117 34.93 -4.41 12.54
CA LEU A 117 36.36 -4.09 12.54
C LEU A 117 36.70 -2.88 13.41
N LYS A 118 35.71 -2.18 13.99
CA LYS A 118 35.86 -0.90 14.73
C LYS A 118 36.62 0.18 13.95
N ILE A 119 36.46 0.21 12.63
CA ILE A 119 37.10 1.18 11.74
C ILE A 119 36.13 2.32 11.42
N LYS A 120 36.64 3.53 11.24
CA LYS A 120 35.84 4.67 10.79
C LYS A 120 35.36 4.48 9.35
N ARG A 121 34.11 4.84 9.09
CA ARG A 121 33.54 4.70 7.73
C ARG A 121 34.29 5.53 6.69
N PRO A 122 34.58 4.96 5.51
CA PRO A 122 35.16 5.69 4.40
C PRO A 122 34.29 6.87 3.97
N ARG A 123 34.92 8.01 3.67
CA ARG A 123 34.21 9.20 3.20
C ARG A 123 33.73 8.95 1.77
N SER A 124 32.43 9.11 1.53
CA SER A 124 31.83 8.98 0.20
C SER A 124 30.87 10.13 -0.10
N LYS A 125 30.51 10.30 -1.38
CA LYS A 125 29.45 11.24 -1.81
C LYS A 125 28.04 10.66 -1.65
N TYR A 126 27.89 9.51 -0.97
CA TYR A 126 26.62 8.81 -0.82
C TYR A 126 25.56 9.70 -0.16
N VAL A 127 25.88 10.40 0.93
CA VAL A 127 24.92 11.28 1.64
C VAL A 127 24.37 12.38 0.73
N GLU A 128 25.22 12.94 -0.13
CA GLU A 128 24.82 13.96 -1.11
C GLU A 128 23.88 13.36 -2.17
N GLN A 129 24.19 12.17 -2.68
CA GLN A 129 23.33 11.48 -3.64
C GLN A 129 22.01 11.02 -3.02
N LYS A 130 22.00 10.61 -1.74
CA LYS A 130 20.79 10.27 -0.96
C LYS A 130 19.82 11.43 -0.93
N ARG A 131 20.29 12.63 -0.59
CA ARG A 131 19.47 13.85 -0.59
C ARG A 131 18.87 14.11 -1.98
N LYS A 132 19.70 14.02 -3.03
CA LYS A 132 19.25 14.24 -4.42
C LYS A 132 18.25 13.18 -4.90
N TYR A 133 18.42 11.93 -4.50
CA TYR A 133 17.49 10.84 -4.79
C TYR A 133 16.14 11.07 -4.10
N LEU A 134 16.14 11.45 -2.82
CA LEU A 134 14.91 11.76 -2.09
C LEU A 134 14.15 12.92 -2.74
N THR A 135 14.85 14.00 -3.11
CA THR A 135 14.24 15.12 -3.85
C THR A 135 13.67 14.67 -5.19
N TYR A 136 14.36 13.79 -5.92
CA TYR A 136 13.86 13.23 -7.19
C TYR A 136 12.63 12.33 -6.97
N SER A 137 12.64 11.47 -5.94
CA SER A 137 11.58 10.52 -5.65
C SER A 137 10.27 11.23 -5.29
N LYS A 138 10.36 12.31 -4.49
CA LYS A 138 9.22 13.15 -4.05
C LYS A 138 8.60 14.00 -5.17
N ARG A 139 9.22 14.10 -6.36
CA ARG A 139 8.64 14.89 -7.46
C ARG A 139 7.44 14.17 -8.08
N ARG A 140 6.34 14.91 -8.24
CA ARG A 140 5.11 14.45 -8.92
C ARG A 140 5.34 14.09 -10.39
N ARG A 141 6.17 14.84 -11.12
CA ARG A 141 6.56 14.56 -12.52
C ARG A 141 8.07 14.40 -12.64
N LYS A 142 8.51 13.31 -13.27
CA LYS A 142 9.92 12.94 -13.46
C LYS A 142 10.27 13.03 -14.94
N GLY A 143 10.80 14.19 -15.37
CA GLY A 143 11.14 14.44 -16.77
C GLY A 143 12.38 13.66 -17.24
N TYR A 144 12.40 13.26 -18.51
CA TYR A 144 13.45 12.42 -19.11
C TYR A 144 14.88 12.92 -18.84
N LYS A 145 15.16 14.22 -19.06
CA LYS A 145 16.49 14.81 -18.82
C LYS A 145 16.93 14.67 -17.36
N LEU A 146 15.99 14.79 -16.41
CA LEU A 146 16.27 14.65 -14.98
C LEU A 146 16.57 13.21 -14.62
N THR A 147 15.79 12.26 -15.15
CA THR A 147 15.97 10.82 -14.97
C THR A 147 17.34 10.39 -15.49
N ARG A 148 17.69 10.78 -16.72
CA ARG A 148 18.98 10.47 -17.34
C ARG A 148 20.15 10.99 -16.49
N LYS A 149 20.10 12.24 -16.04
CA LYS A 149 21.11 12.82 -15.13
C LYS A 149 21.23 12.02 -13.82
N ARG A 150 20.11 11.52 -13.30
CA ARG A 150 20.09 10.72 -12.06
C ARG A 150 20.73 9.35 -12.28
N ASN A 151 20.36 8.65 -13.34
CA ASN A 151 20.96 7.37 -13.71
C ASN A 151 22.48 7.49 -13.84
N SER A 152 22.98 8.45 -14.64
CA SER A 152 24.43 8.65 -14.80
C SER A 152 25.13 8.99 -13.47
N SER A 153 24.49 9.78 -12.60
CA SER A 153 25.08 10.12 -11.29
C SER A 153 25.16 8.92 -10.35
N LEU A 154 24.12 8.07 -10.35
CA LEU A 154 24.08 6.86 -9.53
C LEU A 154 25.05 5.80 -10.04
N LEU A 155 25.11 5.58 -11.36
CA LEU A 155 26.10 4.68 -11.97
C LEU A 155 27.53 5.11 -11.62
N ASN A 156 27.84 6.40 -11.71
CA ASN A 156 29.16 6.93 -11.33
C ASN A 156 29.48 6.80 -9.83
N LEU A 157 28.45 6.74 -8.97
CA LEU A 157 28.66 6.48 -7.55
C LEU A 157 28.88 4.99 -7.32
N LEU A 158 28.06 4.15 -7.96
CA LEU A 158 28.13 2.70 -7.89
C LEU A 158 29.49 2.18 -8.35
N SER A 159 30.00 2.68 -9.48
CA SER A 159 31.32 2.29 -9.99
C SER A 159 32.45 2.60 -9.01
N LYS A 160 32.34 3.67 -8.22
CA LYS A 160 33.32 4.01 -7.18
C LYS A 160 33.23 3.16 -5.91
N GLY A 161 32.14 2.39 -5.75
CA GLY A 161 31.96 1.51 -4.60
C GLY A 161 32.25 0.05 -4.92
N LEU A 162 32.29 -0.30 -6.22
CA LEU A 162 32.62 -1.64 -6.71
C LEU A 162 34.11 -1.78 -7.11
N CYS A 163 34.77 -0.68 -7.46
CA CYS A 163 36.22 -0.61 -7.66
C CYS A 163 36.91 -0.22 -6.36
#